data_AF-A0A662FQU7-F1
#
_entry.id   AF-A0A662FQU7-F1
#
_cell.length_a   1.000
_cell.length_b   1.000
_cell.length_c   1.000
_cell.angle_alpha   90.00
_cell.angle_beta   90.00
_cell.angle_gamma   90.00
#
_symmetry.space_group_name_H-M   'P 1'
#
loop_
_entity.id
_entity.type
_entity.pdbx_description
1 polymer ?
#
loop_
_entity_poly.entity_id
_entity_poly.type
_entity_poly.pdbx_seq_one_letter_code
_entity_poly.pdbx_strand_id
1 'polypeptide(L)' 'DYDMLELENIQQVNVGFFDKIYGRGFIVLQSIGVRPLTLYAVEKLYVIQKLIRETIEKEKSSK' A
#
# COMPACT_ATOMS: atom_id res chain seq x y z
N ASP A 1 -8.03 -16.29 10.83
CA ASP A 1 -8.15 -16.80 9.45
C ASP A 1 -8.57 -15.69 8.49
N TYR A 2 -7.76 -14.64 8.38
CA TYR A 2 -7.92 -13.68 7.29
C TYR A 2 -6.62 -13.71 6.50
N ASP A 3 -6.55 -14.65 5.55
CA ASP A 3 -5.39 -14.87 4.68
C ASP A 3 -5.35 -13.90 3.49
N MET A 4 -6.42 -13.10 3.30
CA MET A 4 -6.59 -12.25 2.13
C MET A 4 -6.75 -10.78 2.53
N LEU A 5 -5.90 -9.93 1.96
CA LEU A 5 -5.97 -8.47 2.10
C LEU A 5 -6.76 -7.92 0.90
N GLU A 6 -7.97 -7.44 1.17
CA GLU A 6 -8.82 -6.79 0.16
C GLU A 6 -8.55 -5.30 0.11
N LEU A 7 -8.52 -4.73 -1.10
CA LEU A 7 -8.16 -3.33 -1.34
C LEU A 7 -9.10 -2.35 -0.63
N GLU A 8 -10.40 -2.67 -0.57
CA GLU A 8 -11.42 -1.86 0.10
C GLU A 8 -11.16 -1.66 1.59
N ASN A 9 -10.53 -2.66 2.22
CA ASN A 9 -10.24 -2.66 3.64
C ASN A 9 -8.90 -1.97 3.96
N ILE A 10 -8.14 -1.49 2.95
CA ILE A 10 -6.89 -0.78 3.18
C ILE A 10 -7.16 0.63 3.71
N GLN A 11 -6.57 0.92 4.87
CA GLN A 11 -6.68 2.21 5.54
C GLN A 11 -5.45 3.09 5.34
N GLN A 12 -4.26 2.46 5.29
CA GLN A 12 -3.01 3.20 5.23
C GLN A 12 -2.04 2.58 4.22
N VAL A 13 -1.38 3.48 3.47
CA VAL A 13 -0.31 3.16 2.53
C VAL A 13 0.92 3.97 2.93
N ASN A 14 1.82 3.34 3.68
CA ASN A 14 2.99 3.97 4.28
C ASN A 14 4.26 3.62 3.51
N VAL A 15 5.21 4.56 3.48
CA VAL A 15 6.55 4.37 2.89
C VAL A 15 7.60 4.72 3.93
N GLY A 16 8.74 4.02 3.91
CA GLY A 16 9.86 4.31 4.80
C GLY A 16 10.37 5.74 4.63
N PHE A 17 10.78 6.37 5.74
CA PHE A 17 11.25 7.77 5.73
C PHE A 17 12.52 7.96 4.88
N PHE A 18 13.48 7.04 5.00
CA PHE A 18 14.69 7.06 4.18
C PHE A 18 14.42 6.68 2.73
N ASP A 19 13.44 5.81 2.50
CA ASP A 19 13.05 5.33 1.17
C ASP A 19 12.46 6.45 0.29
N LYS A 20 11.80 7.44 0.92
CA LYS A 20 11.35 8.67 0.27
C LYS A 20 12.49 9.47 -0.38
N ILE A 21 13.69 9.41 0.21
CA ILE A 21 14.85 10.18 -0.24
C ILE A 21 15.53 9.49 -1.41
N TYR A 22 15.63 8.15 -1.37
CA TYR A 22 16.34 7.36 -2.39
C TYR A 22 15.44 6.85 -3.53
N GLY A 23 14.12 7.09 -3.46
CA GLY A 23 13.16 6.69 -4.51
C GLY A 23 12.96 5.18 -4.64
N ARG A 24 13.55 4.39 -3.73
CA ARG A 24 13.43 2.94 -3.60
C ARG A 24 13.25 2.58 -2.14
N GLY A 25 12.48 1.53 -1.86
CA GLY A 25 12.33 1.04 -0.49
C GLY A 25 11.11 0.17 -0.28
N PHE A 26 10.39 0.34 0.83
CA PHE A 26 9.24 -0.48 1.14
C PHE A 26 7.91 0.29 1.20
N ILE A 27 6.83 -0.41 0.87
CA ILE A 27 5.45 0.05 1.03
C ILE A 27 4.76 -0.89 2.01
N VAL A 28 4.12 -0.34 3.04
CA VAL A 28 3.28 -1.10 3.97
C VAL A 28 1.82 -0.80 3.69
N LEU A 29 1.06 -1.86 3.42
CA LEU A 29 -0.40 -1.83 3.26
C LEU A 29 -1.04 -2.37 4.54
N GLN A 30 -1.82 -1.51 5.20
CA GLN A 30 -2.48 -1.85 6.46
C GLN A 30 -4.00 -1.87 6.27
N SER A 31 -4.62 -2.93 6.77
CA SER A 31 -6.05 -3.18 6.72
C SER A 31 -6.54 -3.75 8.05
N ILE A 32 -7.81 -3.57 8.39
CA ILE A 32 -8.40 -4.09 9.63
C ILE A 32 -8.56 -5.61 9.53
N GLY A 33 -8.19 -6.33 10.59
CA GLY A 33 -8.46 -7.77 10.71
C GLY A 33 -7.45 -8.68 10.00
N VAL A 34 -6.50 -8.12 9.26
CA VAL A 34 -5.44 -8.85 8.55
C VAL A 34 -4.04 -8.41 8.98
N ARG A 35 -3.06 -9.30 8.78
CA ARG A 35 -1.65 -8.95 8.94
C ARG A 35 -1.25 -7.92 7.87
N PRO A 36 -0.49 -6.86 8.22
CA PRO A 36 0.00 -5.90 7.24
C PRO A 36 0.85 -6.56 6.15
N LEU A 37 0.64 -6.16 4.89
CA LEU A 37 1.43 -6.60 3.76
C LEU A 37 2.56 -5.60 3.51
N THR A 38 3.81 -6.09 3.50
CA THR A 38 4.98 -5.26 3.18
C THR A 38 5.53 -5.64 1.82
N LEU A 39 5.56 -4.68 0.91
CA LEU A 39 6.25 -4.78 -0.37
C LEU A 39 7.67 -4.27 -0.17
N TYR A 40 8.67 -5.11 -0.40
CA TYR A 40 10.10 -4.76 -0.26
C TYR A 40 10.72 -4.42 -1.62
N ALA A 41 11.83 -3.66 -1.59
CA ALA A 41 12.63 -3.32 -2.77
C ALA A 41 11.80 -2.73 -3.93
N VAL A 42 10.79 -1.92 -3.60
CA VAL A 42 9.92 -1.25 -4.57
C VAL A 42 10.71 -0.14 -5.27
N GLU A 43 10.92 -0.30 -6.57
CA GLU A 43 11.47 0.75 -7.42
C GLU A 43 10.38 1.78 -7.79
N LYS A 44 10.79 3.03 -8.04
CA LYS A 44 9.88 4.14 -8.36
C LYS A 44 8.78 4.28 -7.30
N LEU A 45 9.21 4.30 -6.04
CA LEU A 45 8.35 4.18 -4.85
C LEU A 45 7.11 5.09 -4.90
N TYR A 46 7.27 6.35 -5.30
CA TYR A 46 6.17 7.32 -5.40
C TYR A 46 5.15 6.98 -6.48
N VAL A 47 5.60 6.46 -7.63
CA VAL A 47 4.70 6.07 -8.73
C VAL A 47 3.86 4.88 -8.29
N ILE A 48 4.49 3.89 -7.66
CA ILE A 48 3.81 2.69 -7.17
C ILE A 48 2.87 3.05 -6.01
N GLN A 49 3.30 3.89 -5.07
CA GLN A 49 2.45 4.36 -3.97
C GLN A 49 1.21 5.10 -4.50
N LYS A 50 1.39 5.99 -5.48
CA LYS A 50 0.30 6.74 -6.11
C LYS A 50 -0.67 5.79 -6.82
N LEU A 51 -0.15 4.86 -7.62
CA LEU A 51 -0.96 3.85 -8.31
C LEU A 51 -1.81 3.03 -7.33
N ILE A 52 -1.19 2.53 -6.25
CA ILE A 52 -1.90 1.75 -5.23
C ILE A 52 -3.02 2.59 -4.60
N ARG A 53 -2.74 3.85 -4.25
CA ARG A 53 -3.76 4.75 -3.68
C ARG A 53 -4.92 4.99 -4.65
N GLU A 54 -4.63 5.31 -5.90
CA GLU A 54 -5.66 5.53 -6.93
C GLU A 54 -6.53 4.30 -7.15
N THR A 55 -5.93 3.10 -7.16
CA THR A 55 -6.70 1.85 -7.26
C THR A 55 -7.59 1.65 -6.05
N ILE A 56 -7.08 1.85 -4.81
CA ILE A 56 -7.90 1.71 -3.59
C ILE A 56 -9.09 2.68 -3.61
N GLU A 57 -8.88 3.93 -3.99
CA GLU A 57 -9.96 4.92 -4.06
C GLU A 57 -11.00 4.57 -5.12
N LYS A 58 -10.57 4.07 -6.29
CA LYS A 58 -11.47 3.59 -7.35
C LYS A 58 -12.35 2.44 -6.88
N GLU A 59 -11.76 1.45 -6.21
CA GLU A 59 -12.50 0.30 -5.67
C GLU A 59 -13.52 0.76 -4.61
N LYS A 60 -13.14 1.67 -3.72
CA LYS A 60 -14.06 2.23 -2.70
C LYS A 60 -15.22 3.02 -3.31
N SER A 61 -14.99 3.72 -4.41
CA SER A 61 -16.02 4.53 -5.09
C SER A 61 -16.96 3.74 -5.99
N SER A 62 -16.61 2.48 -6.31
CA SER A 62 -17.39 1.62 -7.22
C SER A 62 -18.44 0.75 -6.51
N LYS A 63 -18.52 0.84 -5.17
CA LYS A 63 -19.57 0.26 -4.32
C LYS A 63 -20.54 1.35 -3.87
#